data_AF-A0A352XQL3-F1
#
_entry.id   AF-A0A352XQL3-F1
#
_cell.length_a   1.000
_cell.length_b   1.000
_cell.length_c   1.000
_cell.angle_alpha   90.00
_cell.angle_beta   90.00
_cell.angle_gamma   90.00
#
_symmetry.space_group_name_H-M   'P 1'
#
loop_
_entity.id
_entity.type
_entity.pdbx_description
1 polymer ?
#
loop_
_entity_poly.entity_id
_entity_poly.type
_entity_poly.pdbx_seq_one_letter_code
_entity_poly.pdbx_strand_id
1 'polypeptide(L)' 'VDLASGQNIDQSRYERSDVCVVPAAGVVGEAMMAIVLTEAFLEKFGGDSLDELSRNYQSSL' A
#
# COMPACT_ATOMS: atom_id res chain seq x y z
N VAL A 1 19.60 17.68 15.49
CA VAL A 1 19.47 18.42 16.75
C VAL A 1 19.06 17.43 17.84
N ASP A 2 19.72 17.50 18.99
CA ASP A 2 19.24 16.79 20.18
C ASP A 2 18.00 17.52 20.71
N LEU A 3 16.89 16.80 20.86
CA LEU A 3 15.61 17.37 21.27
C LEU A 3 15.60 17.83 22.74
N ALA A 4 16.48 17.27 23.58
CA ALA A 4 16.57 17.63 24.99
C ALA A 4 17.42 18.90 25.22
N SER A 5 18.59 18.99 24.59
CA SER A 5 19.51 20.12 24.75
C SER A 5 19.34 21.24 23.71
N GLY A 6 18.62 20.98 22.61
CA GLY A 6 18.49 21.91 21.48
C GLY A 6 19.78 22.10 20.67
N GLN A 7 20.87 21.41 21.04
CA GLN A 7 22.15 21.52 20.36
C GLN A 7 22.19 20.71 19.06
N ASN A 8 23.06 21.12 18.14
CA ASN A 8 23.32 20.32 16.95
C ASN A 8 24.13 19.07 17.33
N ILE A 9 23.80 17.95 16.69
CA ILE A 9 24.50 16.68 16.82
C ILE A 9 24.88 16.23 15.42
N ASP A 10 26.09 15.71 15.27
CA ASP A 10 26.67 15.40 13.95
C ASP A 10 26.07 14.14 13.32
N GLN A 11 25.51 13.23 14.13
CA GLN A 11 24.88 12.00 13.67
C GLN A 11 23.55 11.76 14.37
N SER A 12 22.54 11.37 13.60
CA SER A 12 21.26 10.89 14.13
C SER A 12 21.37 9.41 14.50
N ARG A 13 20.44 8.94 15.33
CA ARG A 13 20.34 7.54 15.72
C ARG A 13 20.11 6.65 14.48
N TYR A 14 20.89 5.58 14.37
CA TYR A 14 20.79 4.62 13.29
C TYR A 14 19.90 3.45 13.74
N GLU A 15 18.68 3.39 13.20
CA GLU A 15 17.65 2.43 13.65
C GLU A 15 17.54 1.19 12.75
N ARG A 16 17.75 1.35 11.45
CA ARG A 16 17.69 0.25 10.48
C ARG A 16 18.97 0.19 9.68
N SER A 17 19.45 -1.03 9.44
CA SER A 17 20.74 -1.29 8.81
C SER A 17 20.69 -1.53 7.29
N ASP A 18 19.51 -1.46 6.68
CA ASP A 18 19.31 -1.82 5.29
C ASP A 18 19.93 -0.77 4.36
N VAL A 19 20.66 -1.23 3.34
CA VAL A 19 21.19 -0.37 2.27
C VAL A 19 20.10 -0.03 1.25
N CYS A 20 19.20 -0.99 0.95
CA CYS A 20 18.10 -0.79 0.02
C CYS A 20 16.87 -1.62 0.44
N VAL A 21 15.70 -0.97 0.49
CA VAL A 21 14.42 -1.58 0.88
C VAL A 21 13.44 -1.60 -0.30
N VAL A 22 13.86 -1.11 -1.48
CA VAL A 22 13.00 -0.95 -2.67
C VAL A 22 12.30 -2.25 -3.10
N PRO A 23 12.95 -3.44 -3.11
CA PRO A 23 12.25 -4.67 -3.48
C PRO A 23 11.11 -5.02 -2.52
N ALA A 24 11.32 -4.86 -1.20
CA ALA A 24 10.27 -5.09 -0.21
C ALA A 24 9.15 -4.04 -0.30
N ALA A 25 9.51 -2.79 -0.58
CA ALA A 25 8.53 -1.72 -0.82
C ALA A 25 7.67 -2.00 -2.07
N GLY A 26 8.20 -2.70 -3.08
CA GLY A 26 7.45 -3.15 -4.26
C GLY A 26 6.27 -4.05 -3.90
N VAL A 27 6.49 -5.06 -3.04
CA VAL A 27 5.42 -5.95 -2.55
C VAL A 27 4.34 -5.18 -1.81
N VAL A 28 4.71 -4.19 -1.01
CA VAL A 28 3.75 -3.31 -0.32
C VAL A 28 2.96 -2.49 -1.35
N GLY A 29 3.63 -1.94 -2.36
CA GLY A 29 2.98 -1.18 -3.44
C GLY A 29 1.95 -2.01 -4.20
N GLU A 30 2.28 -3.25 -4.57
CA GLU A 30 1.37 -4.18 -5.24
C GLU A 30 0.15 -4.50 -4.38
N ALA A 31 0.35 -4.74 -3.08
CA ALA A 31 -0.75 -5.00 -2.15
C ALA A 31 -1.70 -3.79 -2.01
N MET A 32 -1.15 -2.58 -1.87
CA MET A 32 -1.96 -1.37 -1.78
C MET A 32 -2.72 -1.10 -3.08
N MET A 33 -2.09 -1.33 -4.24
CA MET A 33 -2.76 -1.25 -5.54
C MET A 33 -3.91 -2.24 -5.65
N ALA A 34 -3.72 -3.50 -5.23
CA ALA A 34 -4.77 -4.52 -5.27
C ALA A 34 -5.99 -4.13 -4.41
N ILE A 35 -5.77 -3.53 -3.25
CA ILE A 35 -6.87 -3.02 -2.39
C ILE A 35 -7.68 -1.95 -3.13
N VAL A 36 -7.01 -0.90 -3.64
CA VAL A 36 -7.70 0.21 -4.33
C VAL A 36 -8.42 -0.25 -5.58
N LEU A 37 -7.81 -1.14 -6.37
CA LEU A 37 -8.46 -1.71 -7.56
C LEU A 37 -9.68 -2.55 -7.18
N THR A 38 -9.61 -3.32 -6.10
CA THR A 38 -10.73 -4.14 -5.62
C THR A 38 -11.89 -3.25 -5.15
N GLU A 39 -11.61 -2.20 -4.38
CA GLU A 39 -12.62 -1.23 -3.95
C GLU A 39 -13.32 -0.59 -5.15
N ALA A 40 -12.56 -0.06 -6.12
CA ALA A 40 -13.14 0.55 -7.32
C ALA A 40 -13.93 -0.47 -8.18
N PHE A 41 -13.48 -1.73 -8.21
CA PHE A 41 -14.15 -2.80 -8.94
C PHE A 41 -15.50 -3.16 -8.27
N LEU A 42 -15.52 -3.27 -6.95
CA LEU A 42 -16.74 -3.52 -6.18
C LEU A 42 -17.70 -2.32 -6.22
N GLU A 43 -17.20 -1.09 -6.21
CA GLU A 43 -18.03 0.11 -6.38
C GLU A 43 -18.73 0.13 -7.75
N LYS A 44 -18.02 -0.28 -8.81
CA LYS A 44 -18.57 -0.30 -10.17
C LYS A 44 -19.54 -1.46 -10.41
N PHE A 45 -19.20 -2.66 -9.97
CA PHE A 45 -19.91 -3.90 -10.36
C PHE A 45 -20.77 -4.49 -9.24
N GLY A 46 -20.49 -4.17 -7.98
CA GLY A 46 -21.23 -4.66 -6.81
C GLY A 46 -21.27 -6.19 -6.69
N GLY A 47 -22.22 -6.68 -5.90
CA GLY A 47 -22.50 -8.10 -5.72
C GLY A 47 -21.97 -8.68 -4.41
N ASP A 48 -22.71 -9.63 -3.86
CA ASP A 48 -22.45 -10.22 -2.55
C ASP A 48 -21.76 -11.60 -2.66
N SER A 49 -21.54 -12.08 -3.90
CA SER A 49 -20.81 -13.31 -4.20
C SER A 49 -19.93 -13.13 -5.42
N LEU A 50 -18.85 -13.92 -5.51
CA LEU A 50 -17.94 -13.88 -6.65
C LEU A 50 -18.63 -14.22 -7.97
N ASP A 51 -19.61 -15.13 -7.95
CA ASP A 51 -20.39 -15.49 -9.14
C ASP A 51 -21.25 -14.32 -9.62
N GLU A 52 -21.85 -13.55 -8.70
CA GLU A 52 -22.62 -12.35 -9.02
C GLU A 52 -21.73 -11.24 -9.56
N LEU A 53 -20.64 -10.91 -8.86
CA LEU A 53 -19.66 -9.93 -9.30
C LEU A 53 -19.14 -10.26 -10.71
N SER A 54 -18.83 -11.53 -10.98
CA SER A 54 -18.38 -12.01 -12.29
C SER A 54 -19.45 -11.84 -13.36
N ARG A 55 -20.72 -12.17 -13.08
CA ARG A 55 -21.83 -11.92 -14.02
C ARG A 55 -22.02 -10.43 -14.31
N ASN A 56 -21.97 -9.57 -13.30
CA ASN A 56 -22.14 -8.12 -13.45
C ASN A 56 -21.00 -7.51 -14.28
N TYR A 57 -19.76 -7.95 -14.05
CA TYR A 57 -18.61 -7.58 -14.87
C TYR A 57 -18.78 -8.00 -16.34
N GLN A 58 -19.14 -9.27 -16.59
CA GLN A 58 -19.32 -9.80 -17.95
C GLN A 58 -20.48 -9.15 -18.70
N SER A 59 -21.56 -8.80 -18.02
CA SER A 59 -22.69 -8.07 -18.63
C SER A 59 -22.35 -6.62 -19.00
N SER A 60 -21.26 -6.08 -18.47
CA SER A 60 -20.82 -4.70 -18.70
C SER A 60 -19.74 -4.58 -19.78
N LEU A 61 -19.29 -5.71 -20.34
CA LEU A 61 -18.38 -5.82 -21.48
C LEU A 61 -19.17 -5.87 -22.79
#